data_AF-A0A927ZKG3-F1
#
_entry.id   AF-A0A927ZKG3-F1
#
_cell.length_a   1.000
_cell.length_b   1.000
_cell.length_c   1.000
_cell.angle_alpha   90.00
_cell.angle_beta   90.00
_cell.angle_gamma   90.00
#
_symmetry.space_group_name_H-M   'P 1'
#
loop_
_entity.id
_entity.type
_entity.pdbx_description
1 polymer ?
#
loop_
_entity_poly.entity_id
_entity_poly.type
_entity_poly.pdbx_seq_one_letter_code
_entity_poly.pdbx_strand_id
1 'polypeptide(L)'
;MSGLMTPVLLVAVIGLVCSGLLVFASKVFHVAVDERVTQVRECLPGANCGGCGFAGCDDYAANLVADEELPCTKCSPGGAVVAAQIAEILGRAAGAAEPQVAQVMCNGTCEASKTVLEWQGMQSCKGAKGWFSSPNACMFGCIGLGDCANACQFDAIGVVDGVAKVNRENCVACGACVGVCPQKIIKLVPKKNQVHVLCSSTDKGAVARKNCDNACIG
;
A
#
# COMPACT_ATOMS: atom_id res chain seq x y z
N MET A 1 -28.06 61.59 2.18
CA MET A 1 -28.50 60.20 2.47
C MET A 1 -28.85 59.39 1.23
N SER A 2 -29.41 59.98 0.17
CA SER A 2 -29.81 59.28 -1.06
C SER A 2 -28.65 58.74 -1.93
N GLY A 3 -27.49 59.40 -1.97
CA GLY A 3 -26.35 58.95 -2.80
C GLY A 3 -25.64 57.68 -2.33
N LEU A 4 -25.76 57.33 -1.05
CA LEU A 4 -25.17 56.13 -0.45
C LEU A 4 -26.15 54.95 -0.40
N MET A 5 -27.46 55.23 -0.34
CA MET A 5 -28.47 54.17 -0.30
C MET A 5 -28.60 53.42 -1.63
N THR A 6 -28.50 54.09 -2.77
CA THR A 6 -28.60 53.46 -4.09
C THR A 6 -27.56 52.35 -4.34
N PRO A 7 -26.25 52.57 -4.11
CA PRO A 7 -25.26 51.50 -4.27
C PRO A 7 -25.43 50.38 -3.25
N VAL A 8 -25.83 50.70 -2.01
CA VAL A 8 -26.12 49.68 -0.97
C VAL A 8 -27.28 48.78 -1.39
N LEU A 9 -28.37 49.36 -1.89
CA LEU A 9 -29.53 48.62 -2.39
C LEU A 9 -29.16 47.74 -3.60
N LEU A 10 -28.37 48.28 -4.52
CA LEU A 10 -27.91 47.55 -5.71
C LEU A 10 -27.13 46.29 -5.31
N VAL A 11 -26.13 46.44 -4.42
CA VAL A 11 -25.30 45.32 -3.96
C VAL A 11 -26.11 44.30 -3.16
N ALA A 12 -27.05 44.76 -2.32
CA ALA A 12 -27.92 43.88 -1.56
C ALA A 12 -28.84 43.03 -2.47
N VAL A 13 -29.41 43.62 -3.51
CA VAL A 13 -30.26 42.91 -4.48
C VAL A 13 -29.44 41.91 -5.29
N ILE A 14 -28.25 42.30 -5.78
CA ILE A 14 -27.37 41.38 -6.50
C ILE A 14 -26.97 40.21 -5.59
N GLY A 15 -26.64 40.47 -4.32
CA GLY A 15 -26.32 39.43 -3.34
C GLY A 15 -27.47 38.45 -3.12
N LEU A 16 -28.71 38.94 -3.01
CA LEU A 16 -29.90 38.11 -2.89
C LEU A 16 -30.14 37.24 -4.13
N VAL A 17 -29.96 37.80 -5.33
CA VAL A 17 -30.11 37.07 -6.59
C VAL A 17 -29.03 35.99 -6.72
N CYS A 18 -27.77 36.31 -6.45
CA CYS A 18 -26.67 35.35 -6.46
C CYS A 18 -26.87 34.25 -5.42
N SER A 19 -27.33 34.58 -4.21
CA SER A 19 -27.64 33.59 -3.17
C SER A 19 -28.78 32.67 -3.59
N GLY A 20 -29.84 33.20 -4.19
CA GLY A 20 -30.96 32.41 -4.70
C GLY A 20 -30.50 31.43 -5.81
N LEU A 21 -29.66 31.90 -6.72
CA LEU A 21 -29.04 31.07 -7.75
C LEU A 21 -28.16 29.96 -7.17
N LEU A 22 -27.36 30.25 -6.14
CA LEU A 22 -26.52 29.24 -5.48
C LEU A 22 -27.36 28.19 -4.75
N VAL A 23 -28.43 28.59 -4.05
CA VAL A 23 -29.35 27.65 -3.38
C VAL A 23 -30.07 26.77 -4.41
N PHE A 24 -30.52 27.36 -5.53
CA PHE A 24 -31.13 26.60 -6.62
C PHE A 24 -30.15 25.60 -7.23
N ALA A 25 -28.93 26.03 -7.56
CA ALA A 25 -27.89 25.15 -8.07
C ALA A 25 -27.56 24.03 -7.07
N SER A 26 -27.43 24.36 -5.78
CA SER A 26 -27.16 23.37 -4.73
C SER A 26 -28.23 22.29 -4.64
N LYS A 27 -29.52 22.63 -4.82
CA LYS A 27 -30.61 21.64 -4.82
C LYS A 27 -30.68 20.82 -6.10
N VAL A 28 -30.48 21.44 -7.26
CA VAL A 28 -30.53 20.75 -8.57
C VAL A 28 -29.36 19.78 -8.73
N PHE A 29 -28.18 20.15 -8.23
CA PHE A 29 -26.97 19.32 -8.31
C PHE A 29 -26.68 18.55 -7.00
N HIS A 30 -27.66 18.41 -6.12
CA HIS A 30 -27.52 17.62 -4.90
C HIS A 30 -27.37 16.14 -5.25
N VAL A 31 -26.15 15.61 -5.18
CA VAL A 31 -25.89 14.19 -5.28
C VAL A 31 -26.21 13.56 -3.93
N ALA A 32 -27.20 12.67 -3.88
CA ALA A 32 -27.48 11.90 -2.67
C ALA A 32 -26.26 11.05 -2.32
N VAL A 33 -25.54 11.41 -1.26
CA VAL A 33 -24.46 10.62 -0.72
C VAL A 33 -25.09 9.52 0.11
N ASP A 34 -24.85 8.26 -0.27
CA ASP A 34 -25.25 7.13 0.55
C ASP A 34 -24.49 7.20 1.88
N GLU A 35 -25.20 7.41 2.99
CA GLU A 35 -24.63 7.57 4.32
C GLU A 35 -23.75 6.38 4.74
N ARG A 36 -24.00 5.19 4.16
CA ARG A 36 -23.18 4.00 4.40
C ARG A 36 -21.74 4.19 3.94
N VAL A 37 -21.48 4.99 2.90
CA VAL A 37 -20.11 5.28 2.43
C VAL A 37 -19.32 5.99 3.51
N THR A 38 -19.93 6.99 4.15
CA THR A 38 -19.30 7.74 5.25
C THR A 38 -19.07 6.84 6.46
N GLN A 39 -20.05 6.01 6.84
CA GLN A 39 -19.92 5.06 7.95
C GLN A 39 -18.79 4.05 7.72
N VAL A 40 -18.72 3.45 6.53
CA VAL A 40 -17.64 2.53 6.15
C VAL A 40 -16.29 3.25 6.17
N ARG A 41 -16.24 4.49 5.68
CA ARG A 41 -15.01 5.29 5.63
C ARG A 41 -14.46 5.62 7.02
N GLU A 42 -15.32 5.84 8.01
CA GLU A 42 -14.95 6.10 9.40
C GLU A 42 -14.38 4.84 10.09
N CYS A 43 -14.82 3.64 9.68
CA CYS A 43 -14.23 2.39 10.17
C CYS A 43 -12.85 2.09 9.57
N LEU A 44 -12.52 2.67 8.41
CA LEU A 44 -11.23 2.43 7.76
C LEU A 44 -10.09 3.20 8.45
N PRO A 45 -8.88 2.62 8.54
CA PRO A 45 -7.73 3.24 9.20
C PRO A 45 -7.16 4.48 8.49
N GLY A 46 -7.73 4.90 7.35
CA GLY A 46 -7.32 6.11 6.64
C GLY A 46 -5.91 6.09 6.02
N ALA A 47 -5.25 4.92 5.99
CA ALA A 47 -3.86 4.80 5.55
C ALA A 47 -3.63 5.03 4.05
N ASN A 48 -4.66 4.96 3.20
CA ASN A 48 -4.56 5.18 1.75
C ASN A 48 -3.42 4.38 1.06
N CYS A 49 -3.13 3.18 1.56
CA CYS A 49 -1.98 2.39 1.14
C CYS A 49 -2.16 1.62 -0.19
N GLY A 50 -3.36 1.65 -0.78
CA GLY A 50 -3.68 0.94 -2.04
C GLY A 50 -3.70 -0.59 -1.96
N GLY A 51 -3.47 -1.19 -0.79
CA GLY A 51 -3.37 -2.65 -0.64
C GLY A 51 -4.65 -3.43 -0.99
N CYS A 52 -5.80 -2.77 -0.92
CA CYS A 52 -7.09 -3.34 -1.32
C CYS A 52 -7.35 -3.31 -2.84
N GLY A 53 -6.48 -2.65 -3.62
CA GLY A 53 -6.61 -2.48 -5.08
C GLY A 53 -7.34 -1.20 -5.51
N PHE A 54 -7.73 -0.34 -4.57
CA PHE A 54 -8.40 0.93 -4.81
C PHE A 54 -7.46 2.12 -4.58
N ALA A 55 -7.78 3.29 -5.13
CA ALA A 55 -6.91 4.47 -5.05
C ALA A 55 -6.73 5.00 -3.62
N GLY A 56 -7.71 4.78 -2.75
CA GLY A 56 -7.70 5.22 -1.35
C GLY A 56 -8.83 4.61 -0.53
N CYS A 57 -8.89 4.99 0.75
CA CYS A 57 -9.93 4.52 1.68
C CYS A 57 -11.33 5.00 1.27
N ASP A 58 -11.45 6.23 0.77
CA ASP A 58 -12.72 6.79 0.27
C ASP A 58 -13.22 6.03 -0.97
N ASP A 59 -12.32 5.75 -1.91
CA ASP A 59 -12.61 4.97 -3.11
C ASP A 59 -13.02 3.53 -2.76
N TYR A 60 -12.31 2.89 -1.81
CA TYR A 60 -12.68 1.57 -1.33
C TYR A 60 -14.06 1.56 -0.65
N ALA A 61 -14.37 2.56 0.18
CA ALA A 61 -15.66 2.67 0.85
C ALA A 61 -16.82 2.85 -0.15
N ALA A 62 -16.62 3.70 -1.17
CA ALA A 62 -17.61 3.91 -2.22
C ALA A 62 -17.86 2.62 -3.03
N ASN A 63 -16.80 1.89 -3.40
CA ASN A 63 -16.92 0.63 -4.13
C ASN A 63 -17.53 -0.49 -3.29
N LEU A 64 -17.27 -0.54 -1.98
CA LEU A 64 -17.92 -1.49 -1.08
C LEU A 64 -19.44 -1.30 -1.04
N VAL A 65 -19.91 -0.06 -1.04
CA VAL A 65 -21.35 0.23 -1.05
C VAL A 65 -21.96 -0.06 -2.43
N ALA A 66 -21.25 0.26 -3.51
CA ALA A 66 -21.72 0.08 -4.88
C ALA A 66 -21.75 -1.38 -5.35
N ASP A 67 -20.82 -2.21 -4.90
CA ASP A 67 -20.66 -3.61 -5.30
C ASP A 67 -20.94 -4.56 -4.13
N GLU A 68 -22.01 -5.34 -4.22
CA GLU A 68 -22.40 -6.33 -3.20
C GLU A 68 -21.49 -7.55 -3.15
N GLU A 69 -20.81 -7.88 -4.24
CA GLU A 69 -19.90 -9.03 -4.32
C GLU A 69 -18.53 -8.71 -3.73
N LEU A 70 -18.20 -7.43 -3.53
CA LEU A 70 -16.91 -7.01 -3.00
C LEU A 70 -16.73 -7.46 -1.53
N PRO A 71 -15.68 -8.26 -1.23
CA PRO A 71 -15.44 -8.72 0.14
C PRO A 71 -15.05 -7.57 1.08
N CYS A 72 -15.61 -7.58 2.29
CA CYS A 72 -15.30 -6.65 3.38
C CYS A 72 -13.89 -6.86 3.97
N THR A 73 -13.21 -7.94 3.59
CA THR A 73 -11.92 -8.39 4.14
C THR A 73 -10.70 -7.80 3.43
N LYS A 74 -10.87 -6.99 2.37
CA LYS A 74 -9.74 -6.50 1.57
C LYS A 74 -8.87 -5.45 2.26
N CYS A 75 -9.33 -4.85 3.36
CA CYS A 75 -8.53 -3.91 4.13
C CYS A 75 -7.53 -4.65 5.06
N SER A 76 -6.37 -5.03 4.53
CA SER A 76 -5.32 -5.68 5.35
C SER A 76 -4.94 -4.88 6.60
N PRO A 77 -4.80 -3.53 6.56
CA PRO A 77 -4.46 -2.76 7.76
C PRO A 77 -5.54 -2.72 8.83
N GLY A 78 -6.82 -2.77 8.43
CA GLY A 78 -7.94 -2.83 9.37
C GLY A 78 -8.19 -4.24 9.92
N GLY A 79 -7.76 -5.27 9.19
CA GLY A 79 -7.87 -6.67 9.58
C GLY A 79 -9.32 -7.12 9.81
N ALA A 80 -9.47 -8.16 10.63
CA ALA A 80 -10.77 -8.78 10.90
C ALA A 80 -11.74 -7.84 11.65
N VAL A 81 -11.22 -6.93 12.48
CA VAL A 81 -12.05 -5.99 13.27
C VAL A 81 -12.79 -5.03 12.35
N VAL A 82 -12.06 -4.38 11.43
CA VAL A 82 -12.67 -3.46 10.46
C VAL A 82 -13.57 -4.21 9.48
N ALA A 83 -13.17 -5.42 9.05
CA ALA A 83 -14.02 -6.23 8.18
C ALA A 83 -15.38 -6.57 8.82
N ALA A 84 -15.41 -6.85 10.13
CA ALA A 84 -16.64 -7.12 10.87
C ALA A 84 -17.53 -5.87 10.99
N GLN A 85 -16.94 -4.70 11.29
CA GLN A 85 -17.67 -3.44 11.36
C GLN A 85 -18.29 -3.06 10.01
N ILE A 86 -17.52 -3.19 8.92
CA ILE A 86 -18.01 -2.92 7.56
C ILE A 86 -19.15 -3.87 7.21
N ALA A 87 -19.01 -5.16 7.53
CA ALA A 87 -20.05 -6.14 7.29
C ALA A 87 -21.34 -5.87 8.07
N GLU A 88 -21.24 -5.39 9.31
CA GLU A 88 -22.39 -4.96 10.10
C GLU A 88 -23.11 -3.76 9.46
N ILE A 89 -22.36 -2.73 9.04
CA ILE A 89 -22.90 -1.54 8.36
C ILE A 89 -23.59 -1.92 7.04
N LEU A 90 -23.00 -2.83 6.27
CA LEU A 90 -23.52 -3.23 4.96
C LEU A 90 -24.53 -4.38 5.01
N GLY A 91 -24.77 -4.97 6.19
CA GLY A 91 -25.64 -6.14 6.35
C GLY A 91 -25.11 -7.40 5.65
N ARG A 92 -23.78 -7.55 5.54
CA ARG A 92 -23.10 -8.64 4.82
C ARG A 92 -22.40 -9.60 5.78
N ALA A 93 -21.94 -10.73 5.27
CA ALA A 93 -21.06 -11.61 6.04
C ALA A 93 -19.62 -11.07 6.07
N ALA A 94 -19.03 -10.95 7.26
CA ALA A 94 -17.68 -10.41 7.47
C ALA A 94 -16.55 -11.22 6.79
N GLY A 95 -16.82 -12.49 6.43
CA GLY A 95 -15.81 -13.41 5.92
C GLY A 95 -14.70 -13.69 6.94
N ALA A 96 -13.75 -14.57 6.58
CA ALA A 96 -12.56 -14.82 7.37
C ALA A 96 -11.34 -14.20 6.67
N ALA A 97 -10.78 -13.14 7.25
CA ALA A 97 -9.50 -12.59 6.81
C ALA A 97 -8.38 -13.23 7.64
N GLU A 98 -7.55 -14.08 7.04
CA GLU A 98 -6.37 -14.56 7.74
C GLU A 98 -5.29 -13.46 7.78
N PRO A 99 -4.68 -13.20 8.95
CA PRO A 99 -3.64 -12.17 9.06
C PRO A 99 -2.44 -12.58 8.23
N GLN A 100 -2.03 -11.69 7.32
CA GLN A 100 -0.83 -11.87 6.50
C GLN A 100 0.30 -10.98 7.00
N VAL A 101 1.51 -11.26 6.52
CA VAL A 101 2.72 -10.48 6.79
C VAL A 101 3.61 -10.50 5.55
N ALA A 102 4.35 -9.41 5.30
CA ALA A 102 5.36 -9.42 4.25
C ALA A 102 6.57 -10.25 4.68
N GLN A 103 7.08 -11.07 3.77
CA GLN A 103 8.29 -11.87 3.97
C GLN A 103 9.21 -11.67 2.77
N VAL A 104 10.45 -11.27 3.06
CA VAL A 104 11.53 -11.17 2.07
C VAL A 104 12.13 -12.56 1.89
N MET A 105 12.17 -13.06 0.66
CA MET A 105 12.68 -14.39 0.30
C MET A 105 14.17 -14.34 -0.05
N CYS A 106 14.97 -13.74 0.83
CA CYS A 106 16.41 -13.63 0.66
C CYS A 106 17.11 -13.60 2.03
N ASN A 107 18.17 -14.39 2.18
CA ASN A 107 19.09 -14.37 3.32
C ASN A 107 20.56 -14.21 2.86
N GLY A 108 20.77 -13.67 1.66
CA GLY A 108 22.11 -13.41 1.09
C GLY A 108 22.66 -12.08 1.60
N THR A 109 23.05 -12.04 2.88
CA THR A 109 23.69 -10.88 3.52
C THR A 109 24.93 -10.43 2.74
N CYS A 110 25.43 -9.22 3.01
CA CYS A 110 26.66 -8.69 2.39
C CYS A 110 27.86 -9.65 2.49
N GLU A 111 27.94 -10.45 3.55
CA GLU A 111 29.01 -11.43 3.76
C GLU A 111 28.78 -12.72 2.96
N ALA A 112 27.52 -13.13 2.80
CA ALA A 112 27.17 -14.38 2.14
C ALA A 112 27.13 -14.26 0.62
N SER A 113 26.67 -13.13 0.08
CA SER A 113 26.59 -12.90 -1.37
C SER A 113 27.79 -12.12 -1.86
N LYS A 114 28.46 -12.63 -2.90
CA LYS A 114 29.57 -11.89 -3.53
C LYS A 114 29.05 -10.63 -4.21
N THR A 115 29.68 -9.49 -3.97
CA THR A 115 29.42 -8.25 -4.71
C THR A 115 30.29 -8.23 -5.96
N VAL A 116 29.70 -7.98 -7.13
CA VAL A 116 30.43 -7.94 -8.41
C VAL A 116 30.78 -6.50 -8.79
N LEU A 117 29.97 -5.55 -8.32
CA LEU A 117 30.10 -4.14 -8.63
C LEU A 117 29.65 -3.30 -7.43
N GLU A 118 30.44 -2.29 -7.09
CA GLU A 118 30.03 -1.28 -6.12
C GLU A 118 29.10 -0.26 -6.80
N TRP A 119 27.87 -0.15 -6.29
CA TRP A 119 26.86 0.73 -6.89
C TRP A 119 27.01 2.17 -6.42
N GLN A 120 27.49 3.05 -7.29
CA GLN A 120 27.62 4.49 -7.05
C GLN A 120 26.49 5.32 -7.69
N GLY A 121 25.49 4.66 -8.29
CA GLY A 121 24.38 5.34 -8.96
C GLY A 121 23.28 5.81 -8.00
N MET A 122 22.10 6.07 -8.57
CA MET A 122 20.91 6.43 -7.80
C MET A 122 20.61 5.36 -6.75
N GLN A 123 20.41 5.76 -5.49
CA GLN A 123 20.13 4.86 -4.36
C GLN A 123 18.70 4.30 -4.46
N SER A 124 18.48 3.46 -5.47
CA SER A 124 17.22 2.78 -5.74
C SER A 124 17.47 1.41 -6.34
N CYS A 125 16.79 0.40 -5.79
CA CYS A 125 16.83 -0.97 -6.32
C CYS A 125 16.34 -1.00 -7.77
N LYS A 126 15.29 -0.25 -8.10
CA LYS A 126 14.74 -0.14 -9.46
C LYS A 126 15.77 0.44 -10.43
N GLY A 127 16.50 1.47 -9.98
CA GLY A 127 17.63 2.04 -10.71
C GLY A 127 18.71 0.99 -10.96
N ALA A 128 19.24 0.37 -9.90
CA ALA A 128 20.30 -0.62 -10.01
C ALA A 128 19.95 -1.81 -10.92
N LYS A 129 18.70 -2.30 -10.84
CA LYS A 129 18.24 -3.40 -11.71
C LYS A 129 18.21 -3.00 -13.18
N GLY A 130 17.81 -1.76 -13.50
CA GLY A 130 17.71 -1.29 -14.88
C GLY A 130 19.05 -1.22 -15.62
N TRP A 131 20.16 -1.01 -14.89
CA TRP A 131 21.50 -0.88 -15.49
C TRP A 131 22.30 -2.18 -15.48
N PHE A 132 22.33 -2.90 -14.35
CA PHE A 132 23.23 -4.05 -14.16
C PHE A 132 22.54 -5.32 -13.63
N SER A 133 21.20 -5.39 -13.64
CA SER A 133 20.38 -6.45 -13.03
C SER A 133 20.51 -6.58 -11.50
N SER A 134 21.72 -6.59 -10.95
CA SER A 134 22.02 -6.56 -9.51
C SER A 134 23.50 -6.23 -9.31
N PRO A 135 23.88 -5.39 -8.32
CA PRO A 135 25.28 -5.22 -7.93
C PRO A 135 25.87 -6.48 -7.26
N ASN A 136 25.00 -7.38 -6.80
CA ASN A 136 25.36 -8.66 -6.19
C ASN A 136 25.42 -9.77 -7.25
N ALA A 137 26.30 -10.76 -7.05
CA ALA A 137 26.48 -11.92 -7.93
C ALA A 137 25.19 -12.73 -8.09
N CYS A 138 24.34 -12.73 -7.06
CA CYS A 138 22.99 -13.27 -7.15
C CYS A 138 22.06 -12.26 -7.84
N MET A 139 21.64 -12.58 -9.06
CA MET A 139 20.70 -11.75 -9.84
C MET A 139 19.28 -11.76 -9.27
N PHE A 140 18.93 -12.78 -8.48
CA PHE A 140 17.61 -12.99 -7.88
C PHE A 140 17.52 -12.51 -6.43
N GLY A 141 18.64 -12.08 -5.84
CA GLY A 141 18.73 -11.70 -4.43
C GLY A 141 18.23 -10.29 -4.14
N CYS A 142 18.20 -9.93 -2.86
CA CYS A 142 17.99 -8.54 -2.46
C CYS A 142 19.15 -7.67 -2.98
N ILE A 143 18.82 -6.48 -3.49
CA ILE A 143 19.83 -5.49 -3.93
C ILE A 143 20.33 -4.66 -2.73
N GLY A 144 19.47 -4.44 -1.72
CA GLY A 144 19.85 -3.73 -0.50
C GLY A 144 19.75 -2.21 -0.53
N LEU A 145 19.21 -1.59 -1.59
CA LEU A 145 19.11 -0.11 -1.68
C LEU A 145 17.84 0.49 -1.04
N GLY A 146 16.94 -0.33 -0.50
CA GLY A 146 15.88 0.17 0.39
C GLY A 146 14.62 0.76 -0.25
N ASP A 147 14.36 0.60 -1.56
CA ASP A 147 13.08 1.04 -2.18
C ASP A 147 11.84 0.57 -1.40
N CYS A 148 11.89 -0.65 -0.87
CA CYS A 148 10.82 -1.23 -0.07
C CYS A 148 10.68 -0.61 1.33
N ALA A 149 11.78 -0.18 1.95
CA ALA A 149 11.79 0.57 3.21
C ALA A 149 11.18 1.97 3.01
N ASN A 150 11.60 2.66 1.94
CA ASN A 150 11.06 3.99 1.59
C ASN A 150 9.56 3.96 1.26
N ALA A 151 9.06 2.85 0.71
CA ALA A 151 7.64 2.68 0.42
C ALA A 151 6.79 2.29 1.65
N CYS A 152 7.41 1.93 2.78
CA CYS A 152 6.69 1.48 3.95
C CYS A 152 6.31 2.66 4.86
N GLN A 153 5.01 2.94 4.96
CA GLN A 153 4.47 3.98 5.86
C GLN A 153 4.34 3.52 7.33
N PHE A 154 4.56 2.23 7.60
CA PHE A 154 4.37 1.61 8.91
C PHE A 154 5.69 1.25 9.60
N ASP A 155 6.82 1.69 9.03
CA ASP A 155 8.18 1.37 9.51
C ASP A 155 8.36 -0.13 9.81
N ALA A 156 7.80 -0.97 8.94
CA ALA A 156 7.77 -2.40 9.11
C ALA A 156 8.89 -3.12 8.37
N ILE A 157 9.69 -2.41 7.56
CA ILE A 157 10.76 -3.01 6.77
C ILE A 157 11.98 -2.09 6.74
N GLY A 158 13.14 -2.66 7.08
CA GLY A 158 14.43 -1.97 7.08
C GLY A 158 15.48 -2.80 6.37
N VAL A 159 16.54 -2.17 5.86
CA VAL A 159 17.69 -2.89 5.28
C VAL A 159 18.73 -3.09 6.37
N VAL A 160 19.07 -4.35 6.64
CA VAL A 160 20.09 -4.75 7.62
C VAL A 160 21.00 -5.77 6.94
N ASP A 161 22.31 -5.53 7.00
CA ASP A 161 23.34 -6.38 6.34
C ASP A 161 23.13 -6.54 4.82
N GLY A 162 22.67 -5.46 4.16
CA GLY A 162 22.41 -5.44 2.71
C GLY A 162 21.13 -6.15 2.27
N VAL A 163 20.33 -6.67 3.21
CA VAL A 163 19.08 -7.38 2.92
C VAL A 163 17.91 -6.71 3.64
N ALA A 164 16.78 -6.57 2.95
CA ALA A 164 15.56 -6.09 3.59
C ALA A 164 15.02 -7.12 4.60
N LYS A 165 14.81 -6.71 5.85
CA LYS A 165 14.20 -7.49 6.92
C LYS A 165 12.88 -6.84 7.34
N VAL A 166 11.84 -7.67 7.52
CA VAL A 166 10.50 -7.22 7.89
C VAL A 166 10.26 -7.45 9.37
N ASN A 167 9.82 -6.43 10.09
CA ASN A 167 9.26 -6.55 11.43
C ASN A 167 7.81 -7.04 11.34
N ARG A 168 7.55 -8.26 11.83
CA ARG A 168 6.25 -8.92 11.78
C ARG A 168 5.19 -8.29 12.69
N GLU A 169 5.61 -7.47 13.65
CA GLU A 169 4.70 -6.80 14.58
C GLU A 169 4.11 -5.54 13.94
N ASN A 170 4.95 -4.75 13.27
CA ASN A 170 4.55 -3.50 12.62
C ASN A 170 3.93 -3.72 11.23
N CYS A 171 4.17 -4.88 10.61
CA CYS A 171 3.70 -5.13 9.26
C CYS A 171 2.20 -5.41 9.22
N VAL A 172 1.48 -4.57 8.49
CA VAL A 172 0.02 -4.65 8.29
C VAL A 172 -0.39 -5.32 6.96
N ALA A 173 0.56 -5.96 6.27
CA ALA A 173 0.34 -6.64 4.99
C ALA A 173 -0.36 -5.80 3.90
N CYS A 174 -0.05 -4.51 3.81
CA CYS A 174 -0.58 -3.62 2.77
C CYS A 174 -0.04 -3.91 1.36
N GLY A 175 1.05 -4.67 1.24
CA GLY A 175 1.62 -5.06 -0.07
C GLY A 175 2.40 -3.96 -0.80
N ALA A 176 2.53 -2.75 -0.27
CA ALA A 176 3.30 -1.67 -0.91
C ALA A 176 4.74 -2.09 -1.25
N CYS A 177 5.42 -2.77 -0.32
CA CYS A 177 6.77 -3.31 -0.52
C CYS A 177 6.85 -4.36 -1.65
N VAL A 178 5.79 -5.15 -1.87
CA VAL A 178 5.73 -6.16 -2.93
C VAL A 178 5.70 -5.50 -4.30
N GLY A 179 4.91 -4.43 -4.45
CA GLY A 179 4.77 -3.71 -5.71
C GLY A 179 6.03 -2.96 -6.14
N VAL A 180 6.78 -2.39 -5.19
CA VAL A 180 8.00 -1.62 -5.49
C VAL A 180 9.24 -2.49 -5.66
N CYS A 181 9.23 -3.74 -5.18
CA CYS A 181 10.41 -4.59 -5.24
C CYS A 181 10.70 -5.04 -6.69
N PRO A 182 11.78 -4.57 -7.34
CA PRO A 182 12.05 -4.90 -8.73
C PRO A 182 12.49 -6.36 -8.91
N GLN A 183 12.97 -7.00 -7.84
CA GLN A 183 13.35 -8.41 -7.82
C GLN A 183 12.18 -9.36 -7.52
N LYS A 184 11.00 -8.84 -7.15
CA LYS A 184 9.81 -9.63 -6.83
C LYS A 184 10.05 -10.73 -5.77
N ILE A 185 10.93 -10.45 -4.81
CA ILE A 185 11.31 -11.39 -3.74
C ILE A 185 10.50 -11.21 -2.45
N ILE A 186 9.64 -10.22 -2.37
CA ILE A 186 8.79 -9.98 -1.20
C ILE A 186 7.42 -10.58 -1.48
N LYS A 187 6.93 -11.43 -0.57
CA LYS A 187 5.61 -12.06 -0.69
C LYS A 187 4.80 -11.82 0.58
N LEU A 188 3.48 -11.71 0.43
CA LEU A 188 2.56 -11.79 1.56
C LEU A 188 2.35 -13.25 1.92
N VAL A 189 2.60 -13.59 3.18
CA VAL A 189 2.48 -14.94 3.73
C VAL A 189 1.57 -14.92 4.96
N PRO A 190 0.86 -16.01 5.28
CA PRO A 190 0.08 -16.08 6.50
C PRO A 190 0.97 -15.89 7.74
N LYS A 191 0.54 -15.06 8.70
CA LYS A 191 1.30 -14.77 9.94
C LYS A 191 1.58 -16.03 10.77
N LYS A 192 0.73 -17.05 10.64
CA LYS A 192 0.89 -18.38 11.29
C LYS A 192 2.15 -19.11 10.80
N ASN A 193 2.57 -18.91 9.55
CA ASN A 193 3.75 -19.57 9.02
C ASN A 193 5.00 -18.81 9.48
N GLN A 194 5.83 -19.48 10.27
CA GLN A 194 7.07 -18.90 10.80
C GLN A 194 8.29 -19.25 9.93
N VAL A 195 8.25 -20.39 9.26
CA VAL A 195 9.38 -20.91 8.48
C VAL A 195 9.10 -20.74 6.99
N HIS A 196 10.01 -20.06 6.29
CA HIS A 196 9.98 -19.87 4.85
C HIS A 196 11.36 -20.13 4.25
N VAL A 197 11.38 -20.61 3.01
CA VAL A 197 12.63 -20.73 2.25
C VAL A 197 13.11 -19.34 1.85
N LEU A 198 14.19 -18.87 2.47
CA LEU A 198 14.73 -17.51 2.30
C LEU A 198 15.70 -17.41 1.11
N CYS A 199 15.37 -18.07 0.00
CA CYS A 199 16.15 -18.02 -1.23
C CYS A 199 15.20 -17.98 -2.43
N SER A 200 15.29 -16.91 -3.21
CA SER A 200 14.53 -16.76 -4.45
C SER A 200 15.31 -17.15 -5.72
N SER A 201 16.55 -17.64 -5.58
CA SER A 201 17.35 -18.04 -6.73
C SER A 201 16.72 -19.23 -7.44
N THR A 202 16.66 -19.14 -8.78
CA THR A 202 16.23 -20.23 -9.66
C THR A 202 17.41 -20.88 -10.39
N ASP A 203 18.65 -20.49 -10.04
CA ASP A 203 19.85 -21.11 -10.59
C ASP A 203 20.05 -22.53 -10.06
N LYS A 204 20.77 -23.36 -10.82
CA LYS A 204 21.22 -24.67 -10.34
C LYS A 204 22.01 -24.50 -9.03
N GLY A 205 21.79 -25.37 -8.04
CA GLY A 205 22.39 -25.26 -6.71
C GLY A 205 23.90 -25.04 -6.69
N ALA A 206 24.65 -25.67 -7.60
CA ALA A 206 26.09 -25.45 -7.73
C ALA A 206 26.47 -23.99 -8.10
N VAL A 207 25.70 -23.36 -8.98
CA VAL A 207 25.89 -21.95 -9.37
C VAL A 207 25.41 -21.02 -8.26
N ALA A 208 24.25 -21.32 -7.67
CA ALA A 208 23.69 -20.53 -6.58
C ALA A 208 24.63 -20.49 -5.36
N ARG A 209 25.20 -21.64 -4.96
CA ARG A 209 26.20 -21.76 -3.88
C ARG A 209 27.53 -21.11 -4.20
N LYS A 210 27.92 -21.04 -5.48
CA LYS A 210 29.13 -20.31 -5.90
C LYS A 210 28.96 -18.79 -5.71
N ASN A 211 27.74 -18.28 -5.89
CA ASN A 211 27.42 -16.86 -5.83
C ASN A 211 27.02 -16.42 -4.41
N CYS A 212 26.41 -17.30 -3.62
CA CYS A 212 25.96 -17.02 -2.27
C CYS A 212 26.10 -18.24 -1.34
N ASP A 213 26.78 -18.05 -0.21
CA ASP A 213 26.98 -19.10 0.80
C ASP A 213 25.70 -19.46 1.57
N ASN A 214 24.66 -18.63 1.47
CA ASN A 214 23.33 -18.87 2.05
C ASN A 214 22.30 -19.33 1.00
N ALA A 215 22.73 -19.62 -0.22
CA ALA A 215 21.82 -20.10 -1.26
C ALA A 215 21.24 -21.47 -0.93
N CYS A 216 19.94 -21.62 -1.18
CA CYS A 216 19.31 -22.93 -1.21
C CYS A 216 19.77 -23.72 -2.44
N ILE A 217 19.83 -25.03 -2.32
CA ILE A 217 20.38 -25.92 -3.35
C ILE A 217 19.37 -26.37 -4.41
N GLY A 218 18.07 -26.18 -4.15
CA GLY A 218 16.99 -26.63 -5.04
C GLY A 218 16.79 -28.14 -4.93
#